data_AF-A0AAD6SH48-F1
#
_entry.id   AF-A0AAD6SH48-F1
#
_cell.length_a   1.000
_cell.length_b   1.000
_cell.length_c   1.000
_cell.angle_alpha   90.00
_cell.angle_beta   90.00
_cell.angle_gamma   90.00
#
_symmetry.space_group_name_H-M   'P 1'
#
loop_
_entity.id
_entity.type
_entity.pdbx_description
1 polymer ?
#
loop_
_entity_poly.entity_id
_entity_poly.type
_entity_poly.pdbx_seq_one_letter_code
_entity_poly.pdbx_strand_id
1 'polypeptide(L)'
;MIVAKSQGHGSYRARSIRSWIHAFLTAKKLPLHRYGQYHSSILNDEGFADAIKLHLQSVTQTDGHFKAQDLVDFVASQEMQELLDEAGIHKRPISVWTARRWLKRLDWRYGYRKNGMYIDGHEREDVVAYRAAFVKRWLEEYEPRMVSYDNDGNPVKNLEGYVLTGKNCTGQPFQIILVTHDESTFYAHDRRKVGSSHKSTKGKPEPKREGESIMVSTLEWGRPTHEDQ
;
A
#
# COMPACT_ATOMS: atom_id res chain seq x y z
N MET A 1 9.94 -59.12 -20.96
CA MET A 1 8.67 -59.29 -21.69
C MET A 1 7.55 -59.80 -20.77
N ILE A 2 7.84 -60.76 -19.89
CA ILE A 2 6.91 -61.36 -18.92
C ILE A 2 6.24 -60.29 -18.02
N VAL A 3 7.03 -59.42 -17.38
CA VAL A 3 6.54 -58.36 -16.46
C VAL A 3 5.59 -57.35 -17.15
N ALA A 4 5.90 -56.93 -18.38
CA ALA A 4 5.04 -56.00 -19.11
C ALA A 4 3.70 -56.66 -19.53
N LYS A 5 3.76 -57.93 -19.98
CA LYS A 5 2.54 -58.70 -20.31
C LYS A 5 1.68 -58.96 -19.06
N SER A 6 2.27 -59.21 -17.90
CA SER A 6 1.53 -59.40 -16.65
C SER A 6 0.77 -58.15 -16.18
N GLN A 7 1.15 -56.97 -16.68
CA GLN A 7 0.47 -55.69 -16.41
C GLN A 7 -0.43 -55.23 -17.57
N GLY A 8 -0.73 -56.11 -18.54
CA GLY A 8 -1.58 -55.77 -19.69
C GLY A 8 -0.90 -54.84 -20.71
N HIS A 9 0.42 -54.68 -20.66
CA HIS A 9 1.16 -53.79 -21.55
C HIS A 9 1.87 -54.51 -22.71
N GLY A 10 1.90 -53.85 -23.87
CA GLY A 10 2.50 -54.37 -25.10
C GLY A 10 4.04 -54.31 -25.15
N SER A 11 4.60 -54.78 -26.27
CA SER A 11 6.06 -54.88 -26.52
C SER A 11 6.80 -53.54 -26.42
N TYR A 12 6.11 -52.43 -26.68
CA TYR A 12 6.65 -51.07 -26.53
C TYR A 12 7.05 -50.77 -25.09
N ARG A 13 6.14 -51.00 -24.12
CA ARG A 13 6.42 -50.78 -22.69
C ARG A 13 7.56 -51.68 -22.19
N ALA A 14 7.64 -52.91 -22.68
CA ALA A 14 8.75 -53.80 -22.37
C ALA A 14 10.12 -53.26 -22.85
N ARG A 15 10.16 -52.64 -24.03
CA ARG A 15 11.37 -51.98 -24.56
C ARG A 15 11.73 -50.73 -23.74
N SER A 16 10.74 -49.91 -23.38
CA SER A 16 10.95 -48.73 -22.52
C SER A 16 11.51 -49.11 -21.14
N ILE A 17 10.93 -50.13 -20.49
CA ILE A 17 11.42 -50.63 -19.20
C ILE A 17 12.86 -51.14 -19.32
N ARG A 18 13.18 -51.88 -20.39
CA ARG A 18 14.55 -52.36 -20.63
C ARG A 18 15.53 -51.20 -20.82
N SER A 19 15.17 -50.20 -21.62
CA SER A 19 15.97 -48.99 -21.81
C SER A 19 16.18 -48.23 -20.49
N TRP A 20 15.15 -48.12 -19.67
CA TRP A 20 15.22 -47.49 -18.35
C TRP A 20 16.14 -48.23 -17.38
N ILE A 21 16.09 -49.57 -17.36
CA ILE A 21 16.99 -50.39 -16.54
C ILE A 21 18.44 -50.19 -16.98
N HIS A 22 18.72 -50.22 -18.29
CA HIS A 22 20.07 -49.99 -18.79
C HIS A 22 20.58 -48.58 -18.43
N ALA A 23 19.74 -47.55 -18.59
CA ALA A 23 20.10 -46.18 -18.20
C ALA A 23 20.39 -46.07 -16.68
N PHE A 24 19.59 -46.74 -15.85
CA PHE A 24 19.80 -46.76 -14.40
C PHE A 24 21.09 -47.49 -14.00
N LEU A 25 21.40 -48.62 -14.63
CA LEU A 25 22.62 -49.36 -14.34
C LEU A 25 23.89 -48.56 -14.69
N THR A 26 23.85 -47.80 -15.79
CA THR A 26 24.99 -46.98 -16.23
C THR A 26 25.14 -45.70 -15.42
N ALA A 27 24.05 -44.94 -15.22
CA ALA A 27 24.11 -43.59 -14.65
C ALA A 27 23.69 -43.51 -13.17
N LYS A 28 23.23 -44.62 -12.57
CA LYS A 28 22.63 -44.69 -11.22
C LYS A 28 21.50 -43.69 -10.96
N LYS A 29 20.90 -43.13 -12.02
CA LYS A 29 19.80 -42.17 -11.97
C LYS A 29 18.55 -42.79 -12.55
N LEU A 30 17.44 -42.69 -11.81
CA LEU A 30 16.14 -43.16 -12.28
C LEU A 30 15.68 -42.30 -13.46
N PRO A 31 15.25 -42.90 -14.58
CA PRO A 31 14.69 -42.14 -15.69
C PRO A 31 13.32 -41.60 -15.28
N LEU A 32 13.28 -40.31 -14.98
CA LEU A 32 12.04 -39.58 -14.74
C LEU A 32 11.31 -39.41 -16.09
N HIS A 33 10.06 -39.83 -16.13
CA HIS A 33 9.21 -39.70 -17.31
C HIS A 33 8.94 -38.21 -17.59
N ARG A 34 9.27 -37.73 -18.79
CA ARG A 34 9.12 -36.32 -19.21
C ARG A 34 7.71 -35.98 -19.73
N TYR A 35 6.66 -36.71 -19.37
CA TYR A 35 5.30 -36.25 -19.70
C TYR A 35 4.99 -34.99 -18.90
N GLY A 36 4.51 -33.94 -19.57
CA GLY A 36 4.10 -32.72 -18.90
C GLY A 36 5.27 -31.98 -18.24
N GLN A 37 6.45 -31.97 -18.86
CA GLN A 37 7.52 -31.05 -18.44
C GLN A 37 7.04 -29.61 -18.61
N TYR A 38 6.37 -29.11 -17.57
CA TYR A 38 6.09 -27.70 -17.40
C TYR A 38 7.43 -26.96 -17.36
N HIS A 39 7.46 -25.77 -17.94
CA HIS A 39 8.46 -24.77 -17.57
C HIS A 39 8.25 -24.39 -16.11
N SER A 40 8.70 -25.25 -15.18
CA SER A 40 8.67 -24.95 -13.76
C SER A 40 9.53 -23.72 -13.53
N SER A 41 8.96 -22.71 -12.87
CA SER A 41 9.72 -21.54 -12.48
C SER A 41 10.84 -21.98 -11.55
N ILE A 42 12.04 -21.42 -11.72
CA ILE A 42 13.15 -21.64 -10.80
C ILE A 42 12.80 -21.31 -9.35
N LEU A 43 11.81 -20.45 -9.15
CA LEU A 43 11.29 -20.11 -7.83
C LEU A 43 10.62 -21.30 -7.10
N ASN A 44 10.50 -22.47 -7.74
CA ASN A 44 10.13 -23.72 -7.10
C ASN A 44 11.31 -24.42 -6.40
N ASP A 45 12.54 -24.05 -6.74
CA ASP A 45 13.71 -24.49 -5.99
C ASP A 45 13.69 -23.77 -4.63
N GLU A 46 13.62 -24.56 -3.55
CA GLU A 46 13.47 -24.03 -2.19
C GLU A 46 14.68 -23.20 -1.77
N GLY A 47 15.89 -23.66 -2.11
CA GLY A 47 17.13 -22.93 -1.80
C GLY A 47 17.18 -21.57 -2.48
N PHE A 48 16.87 -21.52 -3.77
CA PHE A 48 16.82 -20.26 -4.53
C PHE A 48 15.72 -19.32 -4.03
N ALA A 49 14.53 -19.85 -3.74
CA ALA A 49 13.42 -19.06 -3.22
C ALA A 49 13.74 -18.49 -1.83
N ASP A 50 14.40 -19.26 -0.96
CA ASP A 50 14.77 -18.83 0.39
C ASP A 50 15.90 -17.80 0.38
N ALA A 51 16.89 -17.94 -0.51
CA ALA A 51 17.92 -16.92 -0.73
C ALA A 51 17.30 -15.56 -1.13
N ILE A 52 16.32 -15.58 -2.05
CA ILE A 52 15.58 -14.37 -2.42
C ILE A 52 14.80 -13.81 -1.22
N LYS A 53 14.07 -14.64 -0.48
CA LYS A 53 13.29 -14.17 0.68
C LYS A 53 14.20 -13.52 1.73
N LEU A 54 15.37 -14.12 2.01
CA LEU A 54 16.33 -13.60 2.97
C LEU A 54 16.86 -12.22 2.57
N HIS A 55 17.22 -12.06 1.29
CA HIS A 55 17.65 -10.77 0.76
C HIS A 55 16.54 -9.71 0.80
N LEU A 56 15.31 -10.08 0.44
CA LEU A 56 14.17 -9.17 0.53
C LEU A 56 13.91 -8.71 1.97
N GLN A 57 14.08 -9.61 2.95
CA GLN A 57 13.95 -9.27 4.37
C GLN A 57 15.06 -8.33 4.85
N SER A 58 16.30 -8.53 4.44
CA SER A 58 17.40 -7.65 4.85
C SER A 58 17.25 -6.24 4.27
N VAL A 59 16.95 -6.11 2.97
CA VAL A 59 16.75 -4.81 2.31
C VAL A 59 15.56 -4.06 2.93
N THR A 60 14.47 -4.76 3.23
CA THR A 60 13.31 -4.12 3.86
C THR A 60 13.51 -3.73 5.33
N GLN A 61 14.48 -4.33 6.03
CA GLN A 61 14.88 -3.86 7.36
C GLN A 61 15.75 -2.61 7.29
N THR A 62 16.65 -2.53 6.32
CA THR A 62 17.60 -1.41 6.16
C THR A 62 16.95 -0.19 5.53
N ASP A 63 16.38 -0.32 4.33
CA ASP A 63 15.87 0.81 3.54
C ASP A 63 14.36 1.00 3.69
N GLY A 64 13.69 0.04 4.34
CA GLY A 64 12.24 0.04 4.53
C GLY A 64 11.45 -0.27 3.26
N HIS A 65 12.01 -0.08 2.06
CA HIS A 65 11.33 -0.29 0.78
C HIS A 65 12.14 -1.16 -0.17
N PHE A 66 11.46 -1.77 -1.13
CA PHE A 66 12.08 -2.61 -2.14
C PHE A 66 11.46 -2.37 -3.53
N LYS A 67 12.29 -2.22 -4.56
CA LYS A 67 11.88 -2.10 -5.97
C LYS A 67 12.15 -3.41 -6.71
N ALA A 68 11.41 -3.64 -7.79
CA ALA A 68 11.64 -4.81 -8.64
C ALA A 68 13.04 -4.81 -9.30
N GLN A 69 13.67 -3.64 -9.49
CA GLN A 69 15.03 -3.54 -10.02
C GLN A 69 16.05 -4.13 -9.05
N ASP A 70 15.90 -3.86 -7.76
CA ASP A 70 16.77 -4.39 -6.70
C ASP A 70 16.80 -5.94 -6.74
N LEU A 71 15.68 -6.60 -7.11
CA LEU A 71 15.64 -8.05 -7.31
C LEU A 71 16.41 -8.50 -8.55
N VAL A 72 16.33 -7.72 -9.63
CA VAL A 72 17.07 -8.01 -10.87
C VAL A 72 18.56 -7.94 -10.58
N ASP A 73 19.00 -6.90 -9.87
CA ASP A 73 20.39 -6.66 -9.53
C ASP A 73 20.91 -7.75 -8.57
N PHE A 74 20.08 -8.16 -7.58
CA PHE A 74 20.41 -9.27 -6.69
C PHE A 74 20.55 -10.60 -7.44
N VAL A 75 19.63 -10.93 -8.35
CA VAL A 75 19.71 -12.17 -9.13
C VAL A 75 20.89 -12.14 -10.11
N ALA A 76 21.34 -10.96 -10.53
CA ALA A 76 22.54 -10.78 -11.35
C ALA A 76 23.86 -10.86 -10.54
N SER A 77 23.80 -10.92 -9.21
CA SER A 77 24.99 -11.06 -8.35
C SER A 77 25.68 -12.42 -8.56
N GLN A 78 27.00 -12.44 -8.32
CA GLN A 78 27.83 -13.62 -8.53
C GLN A 78 27.34 -14.84 -7.72
N GLU A 79 27.00 -14.64 -6.44
CA GLU A 79 26.50 -15.69 -5.55
C GLU A 79 25.22 -16.34 -6.08
N MET A 80 24.28 -15.52 -6.59
CA MET A 80 23.04 -16.03 -7.16
C MET A 80 23.26 -16.72 -8.49
N GLN A 81 24.19 -16.23 -9.33
CA GLN A 81 24.54 -16.90 -10.59
C GLN A 81 25.20 -18.27 -10.35
N GLU A 82 26.02 -18.41 -9.31
CA GLU A 82 26.61 -19.70 -8.93
C GLU A 82 25.52 -20.71 -8.52
N LEU A 83 24.53 -20.28 -7.71
CA LEU A 83 23.37 -21.11 -7.37
C LEU A 83 22.55 -21.50 -8.62
N LEU A 84 22.42 -20.61 -9.61
CA LEU A 84 21.76 -20.91 -10.88
C LEU A 84 22.51 -21.98 -11.68
N ASP A 85 23.84 -21.90 -11.72
CA ASP A 85 24.68 -22.84 -12.44
C ASP A 85 24.71 -24.22 -11.77
N GLU A 86 24.75 -24.28 -10.44
CA GLU A 86 24.60 -25.54 -9.67
C GLU A 86 23.25 -26.21 -9.95
N ALA A 87 22.18 -25.42 -10.08
CA ALA A 87 20.85 -25.91 -10.45
C ALA A 87 20.74 -26.29 -11.95
N GLY A 88 21.79 -26.10 -12.75
CA GLY A 88 21.83 -26.40 -14.18
C GLY A 88 21.02 -25.43 -15.04
N ILE A 89 20.85 -24.18 -14.58
CA ILE A 89 20.03 -23.14 -15.23
C ILE A 89 20.92 -22.02 -15.74
N HIS A 90 21.31 -22.10 -17.01
CA HIS A 90 22.20 -21.10 -17.64
C HIS A 90 21.48 -19.83 -18.14
N LYS A 91 20.34 -19.46 -17.54
CA LYS A 91 19.55 -18.30 -17.99
C LYS A 91 20.06 -17.01 -17.34
N ARG A 92 20.55 -16.10 -18.20
CA ARG A 92 21.05 -14.73 -17.94
C ARG A 92 19.99 -13.82 -17.27
N PRO A 93 20.33 -12.58 -16.83
CA PRO A 93 19.61 -11.90 -15.77
C PRO A 93 18.13 -11.70 -16.09
N ILE A 94 17.32 -11.81 -15.04
CA ILE A 94 15.87 -11.72 -15.18
C ILE A 94 15.44 -10.31 -15.60
N SER A 95 14.38 -10.22 -16.39
CA SER A 95 13.77 -8.92 -16.68
C SER A 95 13.00 -8.39 -15.47
N VAL A 96 12.81 -7.07 -15.39
CA VAL A 96 11.96 -6.43 -14.37
C VAL A 96 10.55 -7.02 -14.33
N TRP A 97 10.01 -7.40 -15.49
CA TRP A 97 8.71 -8.09 -15.58
C TRP A 97 8.71 -9.46 -14.90
N THR A 98 9.80 -10.19 -15.01
CA THR A 98 9.99 -11.50 -14.35
C THR A 98 10.13 -11.29 -12.85
N ALA A 99 10.94 -10.32 -12.42
CA ALA A 99 11.07 -9.92 -11.02
C ALA A 99 9.71 -9.57 -10.38
N ARG A 100 8.87 -8.77 -11.08
CA ARG A 100 7.50 -8.46 -10.59
C ARG A 100 6.63 -9.70 -10.42
N ARG A 101 6.69 -10.66 -11.36
CA ARG A 101 5.95 -11.92 -11.25
C ARG A 101 6.44 -12.75 -10.07
N TRP A 102 7.75 -12.78 -9.83
CA TRP A 102 8.37 -13.49 -8.71
C TRP A 102 7.97 -12.88 -7.38
N LEU A 103 8.04 -11.56 -7.24
CA LEU A 103 7.58 -10.85 -6.05
C LEU A 103 6.11 -11.19 -5.72
N LYS A 104 5.22 -11.17 -6.72
CA LYS A 104 3.83 -11.56 -6.54
C LYS A 104 3.68 -13.01 -6.06
N ARG A 105 4.52 -13.93 -6.55
CA ARG A 105 4.51 -15.35 -6.16
C ARG A 105 5.08 -15.57 -4.75
N LEU A 106 5.98 -14.70 -4.31
CA LEU A 106 6.53 -14.65 -2.95
C LEU A 106 5.66 -13.82 -1.98
N ASP A 107 4.40 -13.55 -2.33
CA ASP A 107 3.45 -12.77 -1.52
C ASP A 107 3.89 -11.32 -1.20
N TRP A 108 4.76 -10.74 -2.03
CA TRP A 108 5.09 -9.32 -1.98
C TRP A 108 4.10 -8.51 -2.83
N ARG A 109 3.59 -7.42 -2.25
CA ARG A 109 2.61 -6.54 -2.88
C ARG A 109 3.11 -5.10 -2.87
N TYR A 110 3.03 -4.46 -4.03
CA TYR A 110 3.26 -3.02 -4.16
C TYR A 110 1.98 -2.28 -3.79
N GLY A 111 2.07 -1.31 -2.87
CA GLY A 111 0.93 -0.51 -2.46
C GLY A 111 1.27 0.49 -1.37
N TYR A 112 0.23 1.15 -0.84
CA TYR A 112 0.37 1.98 0.34
C TYR A 112 0.71 1.12 1.56
N ARG A 113 1.69 1.59 2.34
CA ARG A 113 1.95 0.97 3.64
C ARG A 113 0.74 1.19 4.53
N LYS A 114 0.37 0.15 5.27
CA LYS A 114 -0.63 0.30 6.32
C LYS A 114 0.01 1.06 7.47
N ASN A 115 -0.47 2.27 7.73
CA ASN A 115 -0.12 2.99 8.94
C ASN A 115 -0.50 2.13 10.15
N GLY A 116 0.34 2.13 11.18
CA GLY A 116 -0.07 1.61 12.48
C GLY A 116 -1.30 2.37 12.98
N MET A 117 -2.12 1.72 13.80
CA MET A 117 -3.29 2.36 14.41
C MET A 117 -2.81 3.50 15.31
N TYR A 118 -3.23 4.73 15.00
CA TYR A 118 -3.07 5.83 15.95
C TYR A 118 -4.10 5.63 17.05
N ILE A 119 -3.65 5.52 18.30
CA ILE A 119 -4.55 5.62 19.46
C ILE A 119 -4.88 7.09 19.57
N ASP A 120 -5.91 7.47 18.84
CA ASP A 120 -6.40 8.82 18.85
C ASP A 120 -7.32 9.01 20.06
N GLY A 121 -7.04 10.00 20.91
CA GLY A 121 -7.84 10.32 22.10
C GLY A 121 -9.24 10.87 21.82
N HIS A 122 -9.70 10.82 20.57
CA HIS A 122 -11.01 11.31 20.14
C HIS A 122 -12.18 10.54 20.75
N GLU A 123 -11.97 9.30 21.20
CA GLU A 123 -13.01 8.46 21.81
C GLU A 123 -13.16 8.65 23.32
N ARG A 124 -12.42 9.58 23.94
CA ARG A 124 -12.60 9.87 25.36
C ARG A 124 -13.98 10.48 25.62
N GLU A 125 -14.62 10.04 26.71
CA GLU A 125 -15.99 10.41 27.05
C GLU A 125 -16.19 11.93 27.14
N ASP A 126 -15.20 12.66 27.65
CA ASP A 126 -15.20 14.12 27.75
C ASP A 126 -15.17 14.80 26.37
N VAL A 127 -14.35 14.31 25.44
CA VAL A 127 -14.27 14.80 24.06
C VAL A 127 -15.59 14.55 23.32
N VAL A 128 -16.18 13.37 23.49
CA VAL A 128 -17.47 13.03 22.88
C VAL A 128 -18.60 13.93 23.42
N ALA A 129 -18.65 14.11 24.74
CA ALA A 129 -19.65 14.99 25.38
C ALA A 129 -19.52 16.44 24.90
N TYR A 130 -18.29 16.96 24.80
CA TYR A 130 -18.03 18.29 24.27
C TYR A 130 -18.49 18.44 22.82
N ARG A 131 -18.15 17.48 21.95
CA ARG A 131 -18.56 17.52 20.53
C ARG A 131 -20.07 17.50 20.37
N ALA A 132 -20.77 16.68 21.15
CA ALA A 132 -22.23 16.63 21.14
C ALA A 132 -22.86 17.98 21.55
N ALA A 133 -22.34 18.59 22.63
CA ALA A 133 -22.79 19.90 23.09
C ALA A 133 -22.48 21.02 22.07
N PHE A 134 -21.32 20.96 21.41
CA PHE A 134 -20.95 21.89 20.36
C PHE A 134 -21.87 21.79 19.14
N VAL A 135 -22.13 20.58 18.64
CA VAL A 135 -23.03 20.37 17.49
C VAL A 135 -24.44 20.87 17.80
N LYS A 136 -24.94 20.60 19.00
CA LYS A 136 -26.24 21.14 19.44
C LYS A 136 -26.27 22.67 19.37
N ARG A 137 -25.26 23.33 19.96
CA ARG A 137 -25.13 24.79 19.93
C ARG A 137 -24.97 25.33 18.51
N TRP A 138 -24.26 24.61 17.65
CA TRP A 138 -24.07 24.97 16.26
C TRP A 138 -25.40 25.04 15.51
N LEU A 139 -26.19 23.98 15.59
CA LEU A 139 -27.48 23.87 14.88
C LEU A 139 -28.54 24.81 15.46
N GLU A 140 -28.59 24.95 16.79
CA GLU A 140 -29.65 25.71 17.47
C GLU A 140 -29.33 27.21 17.53
N GLU A 141 -28.06 27.59 17.63
CA GLU A 141 -27.68 28.99 17.82
C GLU A 141 -26.90 29.57 16.64
N TYR A 142 -25.91 28.89 16.08
CA TYR A 142 -25.00 29.52 15.12
C TYR A 142 -25.53 29.49 13.68
N GLU A 143 -25.88 28.32 13.17
CA GLU A 143 -26.31 28.10 11.79
C GLU A 143 -27.54 28.96 11.39
N PRO A 144 -28.58 29.15 12.23
CA PRO A 144 -29.73 30.00 11.87
C PRO A 144 -29.38 31.49 11.66
N ARG A 145 -28.24 31.94 12.22
CA ARG A 145 -27.71 33.30 12.08
C ARG A 145 -26.66 33.41 10.97
N MET A 146 -26.39 32.35 10.22
CA MET A 146 -25.48 32.35 9.07
C MET A 146 -26.27 32.43 7.76
N VAL A 147 -25.80 33.25 6.82
CA VAL A 147 -26.41 33.34 5.49
C VAL A 147 -25.85 32.24 4.59
N SER A 148 -26.74 31.46 3.97
CA SER A 148 -26.41 30.57 2.87
C SER A 148 -26.73 31.26 1.54
N TYR A 149 -25.81 31.20 0.58
CA TYR A 149 -25.99 31.77 -0.76
C TYR A 149 -26.20 30.67 -1.80
N ASP A 150 -26.99 30.95 -2.84
CA ASP A 150 -27.10 30.08 -4.01
C ASP A 150 -25.91 30.30 -4.96
N ASN A 151 -25.88 29.55 -6.07
CA ASN A 151 -24.83 29.67 -7.08
C ASN A 151 -24.83 31.03 -7.79
N ASP A 152 -25.92 31.79 -7.72
CA ASP A 152 -26.09 33.11 -8.31
C ASP A 152 -25.79 34.24 -7.31
N GLY A 153 -25.40 33.90 -6.07
CA GLY A 153 -25.02 34.85 -5.02
C GLY A 153 -26.20 35.44 -4.24
N ASN A 154 -27.41 34.90 -4.39
CA ASN A 154 -28.58 35.36 -3.65
C ASN A 154 -28.73 34.58 -2.33
N PRO A 155 -29.17 35.24 -1.24
CA PRO A 155 -29.41 34.56 0.03
C PRO A 155 -30.58 33.58 -0.09
N VAL A 156 -30.33 32.31 0.22
CA VAL A 156 -31.30 31.20 0.11
C VAL A 156 -32.27 31.18 1.30
N LYS A 157 -31.84 31.72 2.44
CA LYS A 157 -32.62 31.74 3.69
C LYS A 157 -32.51 33.09 4.35
N ASN A 158 -33.62 33.53 4.95
CA ASN A 158 -33.64 34.69 5.83
C ASN A 158 -32.98 34.32 7.17
N LEU A 159 -32.28 35.28 7.77
CA LEU A 159 -31.65 35.09 9.08
C LEU A 159 -32.71 34.96 10.18
N GLU A 160 -32.53 33.98 11.06
CA GLU A 160 -33.35 33.78 12.25
C GLU A 160 -32.51 34.11 13.49
N GLY A 161 -33.04 34.91 14.41
CA GLY A 161 -32.33 35.27 15.63
C GLY A 161 -32.88 36.50 16.35
N TYR A 162 -32.22 36.87 17.45
CA TYR A 162 -32.61 38.06 18.20
C TYR A 162 -32.20 39.34 17.47
N VAL A 163 -33.12 40.29 17.46
CA VAL A 163 -32.93 41.61 16.87
C VAL A 163 -32.23 42.51 17.90
N LEU A 164 -31.15 43.16 17.48
CA LEU A 164 -30.52 44.20 18.29
C LEU A 164 -31.35 45.48 18.19
N THR A 165 -31.76 46.04 19.33
CA THR A 165 -32.47 47.33 19.38
C THR A 165 -31.49 48.43 19.77
N GLY A 166 -31.22 49.36 18.87
CA GLY A 166 -30.28 50.46 19.09
C GLY A 166 -30.34 51.49 17.97
N LYS A 167 -29.81 52.70 18.19
CA LYS A 167 -29.89 53.83 17.22
C LYS A 167 -29.34 53.51 15.82
N ASN A 168 -28.46 52.51 15.71
CA ASN A 168 -27.80 52.10 14.46
C ASN A 168 -28.19 50.68 14.02
N CYS A 169 -29.26 50.11 14.55
CA CYS A 169 -29.67 48.73 14.25
C CYS A 169 -30.98 48.76 13.45
N THR A 170 -30.98 48.10 12.28
CA THR A 170 -32.08 48.10 11.29
C THR A 170 -33.28 47.24 11.67
N GLY A 171 -33.37 46.78 12.92
CA GLY A 171 -34.41 45.83 13.35
C GLY A 171 -34.23 44.42 12.78
N GLN A 172 -33.07 44.12 12.20
CA GLN A 172 -32.74 42.80 11.65
C GLN A 172 -31.93 41.95 12.64
N PRO A 173 -32.07 40.61 12.59
CA PRO A 173 -31.16 39.70 13.29
C PRO A 173 -29.72 39.95 12.84
N PHE A 174 -28.78 39.89 13.78
CA PHE A 174 -27.36 40.04 13.44
C PHE A 174 -26.84 38.77 12.74
N GLN A 175 -25.98 38.99 11.75
CA GLN A 175 -25.37 37.92 10.97
C GLN A 175 -24.07 37.42 11.63
N ILE A 176 -23.90 36.10 11.66
CA ILE A 176 -22.63 35.45 11.99
C ILE A 176 -21.93 35.05 10.69
N ILE A 177 -20.66 35.42 10.57
CA ILE A 177 -19.79 34.99 9.48
C ILE A 177 -18.86 33.91 10.03
N LEU A 178 -18.99 32.68 9.51
CA LEU A 178 -18.07 31.61 9.84
C LEU A 178 -16.74 31.85 9.12
N VAL A 179 -15.70 32.08 9.91
CA VAL A 179 -14.32 32.12 9.42
C VAL A 179 -13.63 30.85 9.90
N THR A 180 -13.44 29.90 8.99
CA THR A 180 -12.64 28.72 9.27
C THR A 180 -11.19 28.97 8.87
N HIS A 181 -10.28 28.63 9.77
CA HIS A 181 -8.86 28.62 9.51
C HIS A 181 -8.30 27.26 9.95
N ASP A 182 -7.41 26.69 9.15
CA ASP A 182 -6.73 25.45 9.48
C ASP A 182 -5.22 25.63 9.32
N GLU A 183 -4.47 25.03 10.24
CA GLU A 183 -3.01 25.06 10.21
C GLU A 183 -2.51 23.76 9.57
N SER A 184 -1.87 23.89 8.42
CA SER A 184 -1.25 22.75 7.74
C SER A 184 0.24 22.70 8.04
N THR A 185 0.70 21.56 8.54
CA THR A 185 2.14 21.30 8.75
C THR A 185 2.68 20.46 7.59
N PHE A 186 3.69 20.97 6.89
CA PHE A 186 4.40 20.27 5.82
C PHE A 186 5.79 19.87 6.31
N TYR A 187 6.16 18.60 6.17
CA TYR A 187 7.48 18.09 6.57
C TYR A 187 8.45 18.08 5.37
N ALA A 188 9.73 18.36 5.63
CA ALA A 188 10.78 18.35 4.60
C ALA A 188 10.99 16.96 3.96
N HIS A 189 10.63 15.90 4.67
CA HIS A 189 10.79 14.52 4.23
C HIS A 189 9.44 13.81 4.13
N ASP A 190 8.50 14.39 3.38
CA ASP A 190 7.20 13.77 3.13
C ASP A 190 7.40 12.35 2.55
N ARG A 191 7.12 11.34 3.39
CA ARG A 191 7.61 9.98 3.15
C ARG A 191 7.06 9.38 1.87
N ARG A 192 7.83 8.47 1.27
CA ARG A 192 7.34 7.57 0.22
C ARG A 192 6.35 6.57 0.84
N LYS A 193 5.07 6.97 0.93
CA LYS A 193 3.97 6.16 1.50
C LYS A 193 3.67 4.89 0.69
N VAL A 194 4.22 4.78 -0.53
CA VAL A 194 4.04 3.66 -1.45
C VAL A 194 5.33 2.84 -1.53
N GLY A 195 5.20 1.52 -1.35
CA GLY A 195 6.33 0.60 -1.49
C GLY A 195 5.88 -0.87 -1.55
N SER A 196 6.83 -1.76 -1.82
CA SER A 196 6.59 -3.20 -1.73
C SER A 196 6.62 -3.65 -0.28
N SER A 197 5.59 -4.38 0.15
CA SER A 197 5.53 -5.00 1.48
C SER A 197 5.08 -6.46 1.36
N HIS A 198 5.57 -7.32 2.25
CA HIS A 198 5.11 -8.70 2.33
C HIS A 198 3.70 -8.75 2.94
N LYS A 199 2.86 -9.68 2.47
CA LYS A 199 1.46 -9.81 2.91
C LYS A 199 1.30 -9.97 4.43
N SER A 200 2.27 -10.57 5.12
CA SER A 200 2.26 -10.75 6.57
C SER A 200 2.81 -9.57 7.38
N THR A 201 3.39 -8.56 6.72
CA THR A 201 3.96 -7.39 7.40
C THR A 201 2.84 -6.58 8.07
N LYS A 202 2.93 -6.43 9.39
CA LYS A 202 2.02 -5.57 10.16
C LYS A 202 2.48 -4.11 10.07
N GLY A 203 1.51 -3.18 10.12
CA GLY A 203 1.80 -1.75 10.24
C GLY A 203 2.56 -1.49 11.53
N LYS A 204 3.76 -0.91 11.42
CA LYS A 204 4.52 -0.45 12.58
C LYS A 204 4.01 0.93 12.98
N PRO A 205 3.85 1.23 14.28
CA PRO A 205 3.61 2.60 14.73
C PRO A 205 4.76 3.48 14.27
N GLU A 206 4.42 4.61 13.65
CA GLU A 206 5.42 5.59 13.22
C GLU A 206 5.43 6.77 14.22
N PRO A 207 6.60 7.36 14.51
CA PRO A 207 6.66 8.56 15.33
C PRO A 207 5.88 9.69 14.65
N LYS A 208 5.20 10.51 15.45
CA LYS A 208 4.30 11.57 14.98
C LYS A 208 4.99 12.69 14.17
N ARG A 209 6.33 12.73 14.10
CA ARG A 209 7.10 13.82 13.47
C ARG A 209 8.05 13.25 12.40
N GLU A 210 8.08 13.87 11.23
CA GLU A 210 8.85 13.44 10.05
C GLU A 210 10.00 14.41 9.71
N GLY A 211 10.71 14.90 10.73
CA GLY A 211 11.82 15.83 10.57
C GLY A 211 11.39 17.30 10.71
N GLU A 212 12.15 18.21 10.09
CA GLU A 212 11.84 19.64 10.07
C GLU A 212 10.53 19.91 9.32
N SER A 213 9.75 20.85 9.81
CA SER A 213 8.44 21.17 9.26
C SER A 213 8.24 22.67 9.12
N ILE A 214 7.48 23.05 8.09
CA ILE A 214 6.94 24.39 7.92
C ILE A 214 5.45 24.34 8.27
N MET A 215 5.02 25.24 9.15
CA MET A 215 3.59 25.46 9.40
C MET A 215 3.10 26.57 8.49
N VAL A 216 2.05 26.29 7.73
CA VAL A 216 1.40 27.23 6.84
C VAL A 216 0.02 27.51 7.39
N SER A 217 -0.29 28.79 7.48
CA SER A 217 -1.55 29.33 7.96
C SER A 217 -1.96 30.42 6.96
N THR A 218 -3.13 30.28 6.34
CA THR A 218 -3.63 31.27 5.36
C THR A 218 -4.83 32.02 5.93
N LEU A 219 -4.64 33.29 6.30
CA LEU A 219 -5.73 34.20 6.60
C LEU A 219 -5.48 35.53 5.87
N GLU A 220 -5.85 35.58 4.59
CA GLU A 220 -5.83 36.82 3.81
C GLU A 220 -7.23 37.41 3.76
N TRP A 221 -7.45 38.52 4.46
CA TRP A 221 -8.63 39.36 4.25
C TRP A 221 -8.22 40.56 3.40
N GLY A 222 -8.93 40.78 2.29
CA GLY A 222 -8.89 42.06 1.59
C GLY A 222 -9.36 43.19 2.51
N ARG A 223 -8.91 44.43 2.27
CA ARG A 223 -9.37 45.59 3.05
C ARG A 223 -10.90 45.71 2.94
N PRO A 224 -11.64 45.93 4.03
CA PRO A 224 -13.06 46.23 3.96
C PRO A 224 -13.24 47.50 3.10
N THR A 225 -13.89 47.36 1.96
CA THR A 225 -14.38 48.50 1.20
C THR A 225 -15.76 48.84 1.74
N HIS A 226 -15.91 50.00 2.36
CA HIS A 226 -17.23 50.57 2.59
C HIS A 226 -17.79 50.98 1.23
N GLU A 227 -18.87 50.33 0.80
CA GLU A 227 -19.73 50.91 -0.22
C GLU A 227 -20.57 51.99 0.46
N ASP A 228 -20.20 53.24 0.23
CA ASP A 228 -21.01 54.40 0.61
C ASP A 228 -22.30 54.36 -0.24
N GLN A 229 -23.44 54.10 0.42
CA GLN A 229 -24.78 54.40 -0.10
C GLN A 229 -25.26 55.74 0.48
#